data_AF-A0A2K1P0Z4-F1
#
_entry.id   AF-A0A2K1P0Z4-F1
#
_cell.length_a   1.000
_cell.length_b   1.000
_cell.length_c   1.000
_cell.angle_alpha   90.00
_cell.angle_beta   90.00
_cell.angle_gamma   90.00
#
_symmetry.space_group_name_H-M   'P 1'
#
loop_
_entity.id
_entity.type
_entity.pdbx_description
1 polymer ?
#
loop_
_entity_poly.entity_id
_entity_poly.type
_entity_poly.pdbx_seq_one_letter_code
_entity_poly.pdbx_strand_id
1 'polypeptide(L)' 'MVPGYLERPHTVYEAVKPVDTLSGQAMPWFGQPGLGTQYKFTQSFETMLKRGIIREVDK' A
#
# COMPACT_ATOMS: atom_id res chain seq x y z
N MET A 1 12.37 -5.61 -2.11
CA MET A 1 11.99 -4.51 -3.04
C MET A 1 12.85 -4.62 -4.28
N VAL A 2 12.35 -4.32 -5.48
CA VAL A 2 13.17 -4.36 -6.71
C VAL A 2 14.20 -3.22 -6.72
N PRO A 3 15.40 -3.42 -7.28
CA PRO A 3 16.35 -2.34 -7.53
C PRO A 3 15.71 -1.21 -8.37
N GLY A 4 16.01 0.05 -8.04
CA GLY A 4 15.44 1.25 -8.69
C GLY A 4 14.04 1.66 -8.20
N TYR A 5 13.40 0.90 -7.30
CA TYR A 5 12.08 1.29 -6.77
C TYR A 5 12.13 2.56 -5.91
N LEU A 6 13.24 2.80 -5.23
CA LEU A 6 13.43 3.98 -4.36
C LEU A 6 13.42 5.31 -5.13
N GLU A 7 13.61 5.27 -6.45
CA GLU A 7 13.58 6.45 -7.32
C GLU A 7 12.16 6.82 -7.77
N ARG A 8 11.16 5.97 -7.45
CA ARG A 8 9.77 6.22 -7.81
C ARG A 8 9.09 7.19 -6.84
N PRO A 9 8.11 7.97 -7.31
CA PRO A 9 7.27 8.78 -6.44
C PRO A 9 6.64 7.91 -5.34
N HIS A 10 6.68 8.41 -4.11
CA HIS A 10 6.07 7.77 -2.97
C HIS A 10 4.77 8.48 -2.62
N THR A 11 3.67 7.75 -2.62
CA THR A 11 2.35 8.29 -2.26
C THR A 11 1.91 7.71 -0.91
N VAL A 12 1.36 8.56 -0.06
CA VAL A 12 0.83 8.18 1.26
C VAL A 12 -0.67 8.39 1.27
N TYR A 13 -1.40 7.45 1.88
CA TYR A 13 -2.85 7.53 2.02
C TYR A 13 -3.27 7.33 3.47
N GLU A 14 -4.30 8.06 3.87
CA GLU A 14 -5.02 7.87 5.11
C GLU A 14 -6.34 7.14 4.84
N ALA A 15 -6.65 6.10 5.63
CA ALA A 15 -7.95 5.46 5.60
C ALA A 15 -8.95 6.30 6.41
N VAL A 16 -9.85 6.98 5.70
CA VAL A 16 -10.88 7.84 6.32
C VAL A 16 -12.15 7.07 6.68
N LYS A 17 -12.32 5.85 6.14
CA LYS A 17 -13.41 4.93 6.46
C LYS A 17 -12.85 3.51 6.64
N PRO A 18 -13.54 2.63 7.38
CA PRO A 18 -13.17 1.22 7.45
C PRO A 18 -13.14 0.57 6.06
N VAL A 19 -12.12 -0.25 5.82
CA VAL A 19 -11.95 -0.99 4.57
C VAL A 19 -11.39 -2.38 4.86
N ASP A 20 -12.04 -3.40 4.32
CA ASP A 20 -11.57 -4.77 4.44
C ASP A 20 -10.35 -5.02 3.56
N THR A 21 -9.42 -5.80 4.08
CA THR A 21 -8.17 -6.11 3.41
C THR A 21 -7.67 -7.48 3.83
N LEU A 22 -6.92 -8.13 2.94
CA LEU A 22 -6.15 -9.30 3.30
C LEU A 22 -4.77 -8.84 3.79
N SER A 23 -4.52 -9.01 5.08
CA SER A 23 -3.20 -8.74 5.68
C SER A 23 -2.32 -9.97 5.67
N GLY A 24 -1.02 -9.79 5.42
CA GLY A 24 -0.03 -10.85 5.53
C GLY A 24 1.37 -10.30 5.70
N GLN A 25 2.30 -11.17 6.08
CA GLN A 25 3.71 -10.81 6.17
C GLN A 25 4.36 -10.85 4.78
N ALA A 26 5.09 -9.80 4.42
CA ALA A 26 5.91 -9.77 3.21
C ALA A 26 7.02 -10.82 3.29
N MET A 27 7.06 -11.71 2.31
CA MET A 27 8.08 -12.75 2.22
C MET A 27 9.46 -12.17 1.84
N PRO A 28 10.56 -12.83 2.24
CA PRO A 28 11.90 -12.47 1.76
C PRO A 28 11.96 -12.59 0.24
N TRP A 29 12.41 -11.53 -0.45
CA TRP A 29 12.51 -11.51 -1.90
C TRP A 29 13.47 -10.41 -2.38
N PHE A 30 14.03 -10.56 -3.59
CA PHE A 30 15.06 -9.65 -4.16
C PHE A 30 16.28 -9.42 -3.23
N GLY A 31 16.71 -10.46 -2.50
CA GLY A 31 17.82 -10.35 -1.54
C GLY A 31 17.50 -9.46 -0.32
N GLN A 32 16.23 -9.11 -0.11
CA GLN A 32 15.76 -8.34 1.04
C GLN A 32 15.03 -9.25 2.03
N PRO A 33 15.14 -9.00 3.34
CA PRO A 33 14.56 -9.86 4.37
C PRO A 33 13.02 -9.88 4.36
N GLY A 34 12.38 -8.83 3.85
CA GLY A 34 10.92 -8.70 3.91
C GLY A 34 10.44 -8.38 5.33
N LEU A 35 9.51 -9.18 5.86
CA LEU A 35 8.95 -9.13 7.23
C LEU A 35 8.01 -7.96 7.56
N GLY A 36 7.87 -6.99 6.67
CA GLY A 36 6.84 -5.95 6.82
C GLY A 36 5.41 -6.51 6.66
N THR A 37 4.42 -5.81 7.19
CA THR A 37 3.00 -6.14 6.93
C THR A 37 2.59 -5.59 5.57
N GLN A 38 1.98 -6.44 4.74
CA GLN A 38 1.35 -6.06 3.48
C GLN A 38 -0.16 -6.21 3.59
N TYR A 39 -0.88 -5.27 2.97
CA TYR A 39 -2.32 -5.26 2.83
C TYR A 39 -2.70 -5.39 1.36
N LYS A 40 -3.57 -6.35 1.04
CA LYS A 40 -4.14 -6.52 -0.31
C LYS A 40 -5.62 -6.16 -0.28
N PHE A 41 -5.96 -5.08 -0.96
CA PHE A 41 -7.34 -4.61 -1.13
C PHE A 41 -8.03 -5.32 -2.29
N THR A 42 -9.34 -5.51 -2.18
CA THR A 42 -10.19 -6.05 -3.25
C THR A 42 -10.55 -4.99 -4.30
N GLN A 43 -10.48 -3.71 -3.93
CA GLN A 43 -10.76 -2.56 -4.79
C GLN A 43 -9.47 -1.84 -5.19
N SER A 44 -9.50 -1.16 -6.34
CA SER A 44 -8.40 -0.28 -6.76
C SER A 44 -8.33 0.98 -5.89
N PHE A 45 -7.14 1.58 -5.79
CA PHE A 45 -6.94 2.87 -5.11
C PHE A 45 -7.78 3.98 -5.74
N GLU A 46 -7.91 4.02 -7.06
CA GLU A 46 -8.77 4.99 -7.76
C GLU A 46 -10.23 4.91 -7.29
N THR A 47 -10.78 3.70 -7.18
CA THR A 47 -12.16 3.49 -6.69
C THR A 47 -12.29 3.91 -5.23
N MET A 48 -11.30 3.57 -4.39
CA MET A 48 -11.32 3.95 -2.98
C MET A 48 -11.23 5.46 -2.78
N LEU A 49 -10.44 6.18 -3.60
CA LEU A 49 -10.37 7.65 -3.61
C LEU A 49 -11.71 8.26 -4.05
N LYS A 50 -12.29 7.79 -5.17
CA LYS A 50 -13.59 8.27 -5.68
C LYS A 50 -14.72 8.07 -4.67
N ARG A 51 -14.68 7.00 -3.87
CA ARG A 51 -15.67 6.70 -2.81
C ARG A 51 -15.37 7.42 -1.48
N GLY A 52 -14.25 8.14 -1.39
CA GLY A 52 -13.78 8.78 -0.16
C GLY A 52 -13.58 7.77 0.97
N ILE A 53 -13.03 6.59 0.65
CA ILE A 53 -12.62 5.56 1.64
C ILE A 53 -11.19 5.84 2.09
N ILE A 54 -10.35 6.30 1.17
CA ILE A 54 -8.99 6.76 1.43
C ILE A 54 -8.81 8.19 0.91
N ARG A 55 -7.82 8.88 1.43
CA ARG A 55 -7.40 10.22 1.01
C ARG A 55 -5.88 10.26 0.88
N GLU A 56 -5.36 10.86 -0.18
CA GLU A 56 -3.93 11.11 -0.33
C GLU A 56 -3.48 12.19 0.66
N VAL A 57 -2.31 12.01 1.27
CA VAL A 57 -1.72 12.96 2.21
C VAL A 57 -0.27 13.23 1.81
N ASP A 58 0.13 14.49 1.88
CA ASP A 58 1.54 14.88 1.75
C ASP A 58 2.34 14.37 2.96
N LYS A 59 3.61 14.09 2.71
CA LYS A 59 4.54 13.53 3.70
C LYS A 59 5.54 14.58 4.17
#